data_AF-A0A923SLF4-F1
#
_entry.id   AF-A0A923SLF4-F1
#
_cell.length_a   1.000
_cell.length_b   1.000
_cell.length_c   1.000
_cell.angle_alpha   90.00
_cell.angle_beta   90.00
_cell.angle_gamma   90.00
#
_symmetry.space_group_name_H-M   'P 1'
#
loop_
_entity.id
_entity.type
_entity.pdbx_description
1 polymer ?
#
loop_
_entity_poly.entity_id
_entity_poly.type
_entity_poly.pdbx_seq_one_letter_code
_entity_poly.pdbx_strand_id
1 'polypeptide(L)'
;MEQNLFSNLIKEFLEANFPEFVPTINYQNDGSFDCSLKSNSKIFSIWIATYNSEITIGIEDPNGNSDIHTHISCYELEDFQSCVSELSLCINNIKNDKLILYRDENGKYDWVEFSKFKNLNNSERFYWNT
;
A
#
# COMPACT_ATOMS: atom_id res chain seq x y z
N MET A 1 -7.08 17.70 -8.79
CA MET A 1 -7.87 17.91 -7.53
C MET A 1 -7.04 18.66 -6.47
N GLU A 2 -7.66 19.44 -5.57
CA GLU A 2 -6.96 20.07 -4.43
C GLU A 2 -6.59 19.01 -3.37
N GLN A 3 -5.42 19.18 -2.74
CA GLN A 3 -4.79 18.16 -1.88
C GLN A 3 -5.64 17.77 -0.67
N ASN A 4 -6.18 18.73 0.08
CA ASN A 4 -7.00 18.43 1.27
C ASN A 4 -8.29 17.70 0.87
N LEU A 5 -8.95 18.14 -0.21
CA LEU A 5 -10.13 17.46 -0.74
C LEU A 5 -9.79 16.02 -1.13
N PHE A 6 -8.69 15.82 -1.87
CA PHE A 6 -8.24 14.50 -2.29
C PHE A 6 -7.99 13.58 -1.10
N SER A 7 -7.19 14.03 -0.13
CA SER A 7 -6.88 13.24 1.07
C SER A 7 -8.14 12.95 1.90
N ASN A 8 -9.08 13.88 2.02
CA ASN A 8 -10.35 13.62 2.72
C ASN A 8 -11.17 12.53 2.03
N LEU A 9 -11.26 12.55 0.70
CA LEU A 9 -11.96 11.51 -0.05
C LEU A 9 -11.31 10.12 0.12
N ILE A 10 -9.97 10.04 0.12
CA ILE A 10 -9.27 8.78 0.38
C ILE A 10 -9.49 8.32 1.84
N LYS A 11 -9.47 9.23 2.81
CA LYS A 11 -9.80 8.90 4.21
C LYS A 11 -11.20 8.33 4.33
N GLU A 12 -12.21 8.97 3.73
CA GLU A 12 -13.60 8.49 3.75
C GLU A 12 -13.72 7.08 3.14
N PHE A 13 -13.02 6.84 2.03
CA PHE A 13 -12.94 5.51 1.43
C PHE A 13 -12.31 4.48 2.38
N LEU A 14 -11.18 4.80 3.01
CA LEU A 14 -10.52 3.91 3.98
C LEU A 14 -11.41 3.66 5.20
N GLU A 15 -12.07 4.69 5.73
CA GLU A 15 -12.97 4.58 6.87
C GLU A 15 -14.15 3.64 6.59
N ALA A 16 -14.68 3.65 5.37
CA ALA A 16 -15.79 2.80 4.97
C ALA A 16 -15.39 1.35 4.66
N ASN A 17 -14.18 1.12 4.12
CA ASN A 17 -13.80 -0.18 3.54
C ASN A 17 -12.64 -0.89 4.25
N PHE A 18 -11.73 -0.14 4.86
CA PHE A 18 -10.53 -0.63 5.55
C PHE A 18 -10.27 0.19 6.83
N PRO A 19 -11.23 0.20 7.79
CA PRO A 19 -11.21 1.10 8.94
C PRO A 19 -9.97 0.96 9.81
N GLU A 20 -9.27 -0.17 9.77
CA GLU A 20 -8.02 -0.40 10.50
C GLU A 20 -6.86 0.52 10.11
N PHE A 21 -6.91 1.20 8.96
CA PHE A 21 -5.93 2.23 8.60
C PHE A 21 -6.19 3.58 9.27
N VAL A 22 -7.45 3.88 9.63
CA VAL A 22 -7.83 5.21 10.14
C VAL A 22 -7.05 5.63 11.39
N PRO A 23 -6.81 4.75 12.39
CA PRO A 23 -6.03 5.09 13.57
C PRO A 23 -4.55 5.39 13.30
N THR A 24 -4.03 5.03 12.12
CA THR A 24 -2.62 5.20 11.76
C THR A 24 -2.38 6.36 10.79
N ILE A 25 -3.44 7.09 10.43
CA ILE A 25 -3.35 8.29 9.60
C ILE A 25 -2.51 9.35 10.31
N ASN A 26 -1.45 9.79 9.64
CA ASN A 26 -0.60 10.89 10.03
C ASN A 26 -0.59 11.96 8.94
N TYR A 27 -1.19 13.11 9.23
CA TYR A 27 -1.27 14.23 8.29
C TYR A 27 0.04 15.02 8.23
N GLN A 28 0.34 15.50 7.02
CA GLN A 28 1.42 16.42 6.71
C GLN A 28 0.91 17.86 6.62
N ASN A 29 1.82 18.83 6.56
CA ASN A 29 1.48 20.26 6.54
C ASN A 29 0.70 20.70 5.29
N ASP A 30 0.80 19.98 4.18
CA ASP A 30 0.09 20.25 2.92
C ASP A 30 -1.30 19.60 2.86
N GLY A 31 -1.72 18.89 3.91
CA GLY A 31 -2.99 18.19 3.97
C GLY A 31 -2.96 16.75 3.41
N SER A 32 -1.84 16.32 2.83
CA SER A 32 -1.60 14.91 2.54
C SER A 32 -1.46 14.10 3.83
N PHE A 33 -1.52 12.78 3.72
CA PHE A 33 -1.26 11.89 4.84
C PHE A 33 -0.55 10.61 4.41
N ASP A 34 0.07 9.98 5.39
CA ASP A 34 0.51 8.59 5.38
C ASP A 34 -0.37 7.77 6.33
N CYS A 35 -0.61 6.52 6.01
CA CYS A 35 -1.10 5.53 6.96
C CYS A 35 -0.47 4.18 6.67
N SER A 36 -0.38 3.34 7.69
CA SER A 36 0.17 2.00 7.53
C SER A 36 -0.57 0.97 8.38
N LEU A 37 -0.51 -0.27 7.92
CA LEU A 37 -1.10 -1.41 8.61
C LEU A 37 -0.09 -2.55 8.61
N LYS A 38 0.36 -2.95 9.81
CA LYS A 38 1.32 -4.05 9.98
C LYS A 38 0.67 -5.38 9.62
N SER A 39 1.45 -6.28 8.99
CA SER A 39 1.06 -7.67 8.74
C SER A 39 0.80 -8.41 10.05
N ASN A 40 0.16 -9.58 9.99
CA ASN A 40 -0.13 -10.37 11.20
C ASN A 40 1.16 -10.84 11.91
N SER A 41 2.22 -11.13 11.16
CA SER A 41 3.55 -11.44 11.69
C SER A 41 4.33 -10.21 12.18
N LYS A 42 3.83 -9.00 11.90
CA LYS A 42 4.47 -7.71 12.25
C LYS A 42 5.82 -7.48 11.57
N ILE A 43 6.12 -8.25 10.52
CA ILE A 43 7.40 -8.19 9.80
C ILE A 43 7.42 -7.03 8.80
N PHE A 44 6.30 -6.75 8.14
CA PHE A 44 6.18 -5.69 7.13
C PHE A 44 4.84 -4.97 7.31
N SER A 45 4.61 -3.88 6.58
CA SER A 45 3.30 -3.21 6.57
C SER A 45 2.83 -2.88 5.16
N ILE A 46 1.53 -2.78 4.96
CA ILE A 46 0.99 -2.00 3.84
C ILE A 46 1.15 -0.54 4.22
N TRP A 47 1.70 0.27 3.32
CA TRP A 47 1.81 1.72 3.46
C TRP A 47 1.03 2.40 2.35
N ILE A 48 0.29 3.44 2.70
CA ILE A 48 -0.49 4.27 1.78
C ILE A 48 -0.18 5.73 2.07
N ALA A 49 0.08 6.51 1.02
CA ALA A 49 0.24 7.95 1.10
C ALA A 49 -0.59 8.68 0.02
N THR A 50 -0.87 9.96 0.25
CA THR A 50 -1.75 10.78 -0.62
C THR A 50 -1.09 12.01 -1.23
N TYR A 51 0.24 12.03 -1.33
CA TYR A 51 1.01 13.18 -1.82
C TYR A 51 0.62 13.64 -3.22
N ASN A 52 0.66 14.95 -3.47
CA ASN A 52 0.42 15.56 -4.80
C ASN A 52 -0.90 15.12 -5.46
N SER A 53 -1.95 14.90 -4.67
CA SER A 53 -3.24 14.39 -5.13
C SER A 53 -3.16 13.04 -5.87
N GLU A 54 -2.23 12.18 -5.45
CA GLU A 54 -2.02 10.84 -5.98
C GLU A 54 -1.99 9.81 -4.84
N ILE A 55 -2.47 8.59 -5.07
CA ILE A 55 -2.35 7.51 -4.11
C ILE A 55 -1.02 6.80 -4.35
N THR A 56 -0.12 6.79 -3.38
CA THR A 56 0.99 5.84 -3.33
C THR A 56 0.60 4.67 -2.46
N ILE A 57 0.73 3.43 -2.96
CA ILE A 57 0.52 2.22 -2.16
C ILE A 57 1.71 1.29 -2.34
N GLY A 58 2.20 0.76 -1.23
CA GLY A 58 3.34 -0.14 -1.23
C GLY A 58 3.41 -1.03 -0.01
N ILE A 59 4.54 -1.73 0.08
CA ILE A 59 4.95 -2.46 1.26
C ILE A 59 6.13 -1.75 1.90
N GLU A 60 6.01 -1.42 3.19
CA GLU A 60 7.13 -1.05 4.02
C GLU A 60 7.87 -2.33 4.43
N ASP A 61 9.15 -2.42 4.09
CA ASP A 61 10.01 -3.58 4.39
C ASP A 61 10.28 -3.72 5.91
N PRO A 62 10.92 -4.81 6.36
CA PRO A 62 11.23 -5.03 7.77
C PRO A 62 12.19 -3.99 8.40
N ASN A 63 12.86 -3.19 7.58
CA ASN A 63 13.74 -2.12 8.00
C ASN A 63 13.02 -0.76 8.06
N GLY A 64 11.75 -0.70 7.64
CA GLY A 64 10.97 0.54 7.58
C GLY A 64 11.10 1.30 6.25
N ASN A 65 11.67 0.71 5.20
CA ASN A 65 11.80 1.36 3.90
C ASN A 65 10.53 1.16 3.07
N SER A 66 10.01 2.23 2.47
CA SER A 66 8.79 2.23 1.65
C SER A 66 9.07 2.22 0.15
N ASP A 67 10.29 1.89 -0.30
CA ASP A 67 10.71 1.93 -1.71
C ASP A 67 9.92 0.98 -2.64
N ILE A 68 9.19 0.00 -2.07
CA ILE A 68 8.43 -1.00 -2.82
C ILE A 68 6.99 -0.52 -2.93
N HIS A 69 6.71 0.33 -3.92
CA HIS A 69 5.40 0.94 -4.10
C HIS A 69 5.05 1.15 -5.57
N THR A 70 3.77 1.46 -5.78
CA THR A 70 3.23 1.96 -7.04
C THR A 70 2.41 3.21 -6.79
N HIS A 71 2.13 3.93 -7.88
CA HIS A 71 1.36 5.15 -7.91
C HIS A 71 0.04 4.91 -8.63
N ILE A 72 -1.06 5.40 -8.07
CA ILE A 72 -2.40 5.40 -8.68
C ILE A 72 -2.82 6.85 -8.83
N SER A 73 -2.73 7.35 -10.07
CA SER A 73 -3.00 8.75 -10.38
C SER A 73 -4.49 9.02 -10.52
N CYS A 74 -4.99 9.99 -9.75
CA CYS A 74 -6.41 10.38 -9.71
C CYS A 74 -6.55 11.84 -10.11
N TYR A 75 -6.25 12.13 -11.37
CA TYR A 75 -6.11 13.51 -11.86
C TYR A 75 -7.40 14.31 -11.65
N GLU A 76 -8.55 13.70 -11.98
CA GLU A 76 -9.87 14.31 -11.88
C GLU A 76 -10.83 13.52 -10.97
N LEU A 77 -11.91 14.17 -10.56
CA LEU A 77 -12.95 13.53 -9.72
C LEU A 77 -13.64 12.36 -10.44
N GLU A 78 -13.69 12.41 -11.77
CA GLU A 78 -14.25 11.35 -12.61
C GLU A 78 -13.42 10.05 -12.52
N ASP A 79 -12.11 10.16 -12.26
CA ASP A 79 -11.19 9.03 -12.11
C ASP A 79 -11.24 8.41 -10.71
N PHE A 80 -11.86 9.10 -9.74
CA PHE A 80 -11.81 8.73 -8.34
C PHE A 80 -12.32 7.31 -8.09
N GLN A 81 -13.41 6.91 -8.76
CA GLN A 81 -13.98 5.58 -8.59
C GLN A 81 -13.05 4.46 -9.07
N SER A 82 -12.37 4.65 -10.22
CA SER A 82 -11.36 3.71 -10.71
C SER A 82 -10.17 3.65 -9.77
N CYS A 83 -9.69 4.79 -9.29
CA CYS A 83 -8.59 4.86 -8.35
C CYS A 83 -8.85 4.08 -7.06
N VAL A 84 -9.98 4.30 -6.40
CA VAL A 84 -10.30 3.60 -5.15
C VAL A 84 -10.56 2.11 -5.38
N SER A 85 -11.02 1.74 -6.58
CA SER A 85 -11.15 0.32 -6.97
C SER A 85 -9.78 -0.35 -7.12
N GLU A 86 -8.79 0.34 -7.71
CA GLU A 86 -7.41 -0.13 -7.82
C GLU A 86 -6.72 -0.20 -6.46
N LEU A 87 -6.88 0.83 -5.61
CA LEU A 87 -6.40 0.83 -4.23
C LEU A 87 -6.97 -0.37 -3.45
N SER A 88 -8.29 -0.59 -3.54
CA SER A 88 -8.95 -1.75 -2.92
C SER A 88 -8.37 -3.07 -3.41
N LEU A 89 -8.13 -3.20 -4.73
CA LEU A 89 -7.56 -4.39 -5.32
C LEU A 89 -6.15 -4.65 -4.79
N CYS A 90 -5.30 -3.63 -4.70
CA CYS A 90 -3.95 -3.74 -4.15
C CYS A 90 -3.95 -4.15 -2.69
N ILE A 91 -4.73 -3.47 -1.83
CA ILE A 91 -4.85 -3.84 -0.40
C ILE A 91 -5.30 -5.29 -0.27
N ASN A 92 -6.34 -5.69 -1.00
CA ASN A 92 -6.87 -7.05 -0.94
C ASN A 92 -5.89 -8.08 -1.50
N ASN A 93 -5.13 -7.77 -2.55
CA ASN A 93 -4.13 -8.68 -3.08
C ASN A 93 -3.00 -8.93 -2.06
N ILE A 94 -2.59 -7.90 -1.32
CA ILE A 94 -1.60 -8.06 -0.25
C ILE A 94 -2.19 -8.87 0.90
N LYS A 95 -3.38 -8.49 1.41
CA LYS A 95 -4.02 -9.17 2.55
C LYS A 95 -4.39 -10.64 2.28
N ASN A 96 -4.58 -11.02 1.00
CA ASN A 96 -4.90 -12.38 0.57
C ASN A 96 -3.69 -13.11 -0.04
N ASP A 97 -2.46 -12.63 0.19
CA ASP A 97 -1.23 -13.31 -0.24
C ASP A 97 -1.13 -13.53 -1.75
N LYS A 98 -1.84 -12.72 -2.54
CA LYS A 98 -1.73 -12.69 -4.01
C LYS A 98 -0.59 -11.81 -4.48
N LEU A 99 -0.28 -10.74 -3.72
CA LEU A 99 0.88 -9.89 -3.88
C LEU A 99 1.72 -10.02 -2.61
N ILE A 100 2.90 -10.62 -2.70
CA ILE A 100 3.72 -10.97 -1.54
C ILE A 100 5.04 -10.20 -1.56
N LEU A 101 5.55 -9.89 -0.38
CA LEU A 101 6.91 -9.40 -0.20
C LEU A 101 7.88 -10.57 -0.29
N TYR A 102 9.02 -10.37 -0.93
CA TYR A 102 10.13 -11.30 -0.87
C TYR A 102 11.45 -10.57 -0.65
N ARG A 103 12.43 -11.30 -0.12
CA ARG A 103 13.82 -10.88 -0.05
C ARG A 103 14.64 -11.77 -0.96
N ASP A 104 15.38 -11.18 -1.90
CA ASP A 104 16.28 -11.92 -2.77
C ASP A 104 17.55 -12.40 -2.03
N GLU A 105 18.41 -13.13 -2.74
CA GLU A 105 19.67 -13.66 -2.18
C GLU A 105 20.68 -12.58 -1.79
N ASN A 106 20.53 -11.35 -2.31
CA ASN A 106 21.38 -10.21 -1.98
C ASN A 106 20.81 -9.39 -0.81
N GLY A 107 19.67 -9.80 -0.25
CA GLY A 107 19.00 -9.09 0.83
C GLY A 107 18.10 -7.95 0.37
N LYS A 108 17.88 -7.77 -0.94
CA LYS A 108 16.98 -6.73 -1.46
C LYS A 108 15.53 -7.19 -1.33
N TYR A 109 14.67 -6.30 -0.85
CA TYR A 109 13.24 -6.52 -0.79
C TYR A 109 12.54 -6.03 -2.07
N ASP A 110 11.53 -6.77 -2.51
CA ASP A 110 10.60 -6.38 -3.58
C ASP A 110 9.28 -7.14 -3.40
N TRP A 111 8.24 -6.77 -4.13
CA TRP A 111 6.96 -7.47 -4.14
C TRP A 111 6.67 -8.11 -5.49
N VAL A 112 5.86 -9.16 -5.49
CA VAL A 112 5.50 -9.83 -6.73
C VAL A 112 4.20 -10.57 -6.58
N GLU A 113 3.47 -10.69 -7.69
CA GLU A 113 2.31 -11.57 -7.74
C GLU A 113 2.76 -13.00 -7.46
N PHE A 114 2.12 -13.66 -6.49
CA PHE A 114 2.46 -15.02 -6.08
C PHE A 114 2.46 -16.01 -7.27
N SER A 115 1.54 -15.85 -8.22
CA SER A 115 1.44 -16.67 -9.43
C SER A 115 2.63 -16.49 -10.39
N LYS A 116 3.30 -15.33 -10.34
CA LYS A 116 4.49 -14.98 -11.14
C LYS A 116 5.79 -15.36 -10.43
N PHE A 117 5.73 -15.80 -9.17
CA PHE A 117 6.87 -16.27 -8.39
C PHE A 117 7.37 -17.63 -8.88
N LYS A 118 8.01 -17.69 -10.04
CA LYS A 118 8.68 -18.90 -10.54
C LYS A 118 10.17 -18.85 -10.17
N ASN A 119 10.59 -19.71 -9.24
CA ASN A 119 12.00 -20.05 -9.01
C ASN A 119 12.96 -18.85 -8.85
N LEU A 120 12.65 -17.91 -7.95
CA LEU A 120 13.71 -17.10 -7.35
C LEU A 120 14.47 -18.01 -6.37
N ASN A 121 15.55 -18.65 -6.84
CA ASN A 121 16.39 -19.51 -6.00
C ASN A 121 16.83 -18.71 -4.76
N ASN A 122 16.76 -19.32 -3.57
CA ASN A 122 17.19 -18.75 -2.29
C ASN A 122 16.46 -17.48 -1.79
N SER A 123 15.31 -17.10 -2.36
CA SER A 123 14.52 -15.98 -1.84
C SER A 123 13.69 -16.36 -0.62
N GLU A 124 13.65 -15.48 0.39
CA GLU A 124 12.70 -15.56 1.51
C GLU A 124 11.38 -14.90 1.14
N ARG A 125 10.26 -15.44 1.61
CA ARG A 125 8.91 -14.95 1.29
C ARG A 125 8.19 -14.55 2.56
N PHE A 126 7.48 -13.44 2.50
CA PHE A 126 6.70 -12.90 3.60
C PHE A 126 5.24 -12.77 3.14
N TYR A 127 4.37 -13.38 3.91
CA TYR A 127 2.92 -13.39 3.66
C TYR A 127 2.24 -12.53 4.70
N TRP A 128 1.11 -11.94 4.34
CA TRP A 128 0.32 -11.12 5.25
C TRP A 128 -0.20 -11.93 6.44
N ASN A 129 -0.61 -13.17 6.19
CA ASN A 129 -1.31 -14.00 7.17
C ASN A 129 -0.41 -14.94 8.00
N THR A 130 0.90 -15.01 7.72
CA THR A 130 1.84 -15.92 8.42
C THR A 130 2.98 -15.19 9.09
#